data_AF-M9M0I5-F1
#
_entry.id   AF-M9M0I5-F1
#
_cell.length_a   1.000
_cell.length_b   1.000
_cell.length_c   1.000
_cell.angle_alpha   90.00
_cell.angle_beta   90.00
_cell.angle_gamma   90.00
#
_symmetry.space_group_name_H-M   'P 1'
#
loop_
_entity.id
_entity.type
_entity.pdbx_description
1 polymer ?
#
loop_
_entity_poly.entity_id
_entity_poly.type
_entity_poly.pdbx_seq_one_letter_code
_entity_poly.pdbx_strand_id
1 'polypeptide(L)'
;MGYYATPIIALQNYVNKGYVKVNHKDLGELIGRITAAYNTGNPLTDYIDMEYYDPRTGNVAFSQLSAQDLSAPQQYTGPIPPVKTPIGGPGGERWVFIPGIGWILMRVYGL
;
A
#
# COMPACT_ATOMS: atom_id res chain seq x y z
N MET A 1 19.16 -4.99 -4.22
CA MET A 1 18.01 -5.51 -4.98
C MET A 1 17.45 -6.68 -4.20
N GLY A 2 16.35 -6.49 -3.47
CA GLY A 2 15.77 -7.54 -2.62
C GLY A 2 14.84 -8.43 -3.43
N TYR A 3 15.07 -9.74 -3.40
CA TYR A 3 14.09 -10.72 -3.86
C TYR A 3 12.98 -10.77 -2.82
N TYR A 4 11.78 -10.36 -3.21
CA TYR A 4 10.59 -10.77 -2.48
C TYR A 4 10.00 -11.99 -3.23
N ALA A 5 9.38 -12.89 -2.47
CA ALA A 5 8.78 -14.14 -2.94
C ALA A 5 7.89 -14.64 -1.81
N THR A 6 6.89 -13.84 -1.46
CA THR A 6 6.06 -14.16 -0.29
C THR A 6 5.12 -15.31 -0.64
N PRO A 7 5.08 -16.39 0.16
CA PRO A 7 4.11 -17.45 -0.05
C PRO A 7 2.69 -16.89 -0.04
N ILE A 8 1.89 -17.21 -1.05
CA ILE A 8 0.51 -16.70 -1.18
C ILE A 8 -0.34 -17.01 0.07
N ILE A 9 -0.06 -18.12 0.77
CA ILE A 9 -0.70 -18.50 2.03
C ILE A 9 -0.51 -17.42 3.11
N ALA A 10 0.67 -16.80 3.19
CA ALA A 10 0.93 -15.71 4.14
C ALA A 10 0.05 -14.50 3.84
N LEU A 11 -0.16 -14.17 2.56
CA LEU A 11 -1.03 -13.07 2.13
C LEU A 11 -2.51 -13.40 2.32
N GLN A 12 -2.93 -14.64 2.05
CA GLN A 12 -4.28 -15.15 2.27
C GLN A 12 -4.74 -14.98 3.71
N ASN A 13 -3.84 -15.17 4.67
CA ASN A 13 -4.13 -14.99 6.10
C ASN A 13 -4.53 -13.56 6.48
N TYR A 14 -4.32 -12.56 5.62
CA TYR A 14 -4.64 -11.16 5.86
C TYR A 14 -5.78 -10.63 4.99
N VAL A 15 -6.37 -11.48 4.13
CA VAL A 15 -7.54 -11.11 3.32
C VAL A 15 -8.67 -10.65 4.23
N ASN A 16 -9.15 -9.42 4.00
CA ASN A 16 -10.23 -8.79 4.76
C ASN A 16 -10.00 -8.64 6.29
N LYS A 17 -8.75 -8.75 6.77
CA LYS A 17 -8.42 -8.59 8.20
C LYS A 17 -8.03 -7.17 8.63
N GLY A 18 -8.16 -6.20 7.73
CA GLY A 18 -7.83 -4.79 7.97
C GLY A 18 -6.66 -4.31 7.12
N TYR A 19 -6.02 -3.23 7.56
CA TYR A 19 -4.87 -2.67 6.87
C TYR A 19 -3.60 -3.45 7.17
N VAL A 20 -2.82 -3.67 6.12
CA VAL A 20 -1.50 -4.28 6.14
C VAL A 20 -0.48 -3.36 5.50
N LYS A 21 0.76 -3.56 5.90
CA LYS A 21 1.95 -2.99 5.28
C LYS A 21 2.69 -4.09 4.53
N VAL A 22 3.03 -3.83 3.28
CA VAL A 22 3.85 -4.70 2.40
C VAL A 22 4.85 -3.83 1.65
N ASN A 23 6.01 -4.37 1.32
CA ASN A 23 6.94 -3.74 0.38
C ASN A 23 6.78 -4.39 -0.99
N HIS A 24 6.50 -3.58 -2.00
CA HIS A 24 6.51 -3.98 -3.40
C HIS A 24 7.86 -3.65 -4.03
N LYS A 25 8.40 -4.55 -4.85
CA LYS A 25 9.70 -4.41 -5.52
C LYS A 25 9.89 -3.06 -6.23
N ASP A 26 8.91 -2.65 -7.05
CA ASP A 26 8.99 -1.38 -7.79
C ASP A 26 8.27 -0.19 -7.13
N LEU A 27 7.14 -0.43 -6.44
CA LEU A 27 6.32 0.63 -5.86
C LEU A 27 6.83 1.07 -4.47
N GLY A 28 7.66 0.27 -3.82
CA GLY A 28 8.14 0.53 -2.47
C GLY A 28 7.11 0.11 -1.41
N GLU A 29 7.10 0.82 -0.28
CA GLU A 29 6.20 0.53 0.84
C GLU A 29 4.75 0.87 0.47
N LEU A 30 3.88 -0.12 0.55
CA LEU A 30 2.44 0.00 0.35
C LEU A 30 1.72 -0.26 1.69
N ILE A 31 0.74 0.59 1.98
CA ILE A 31 -0.20 0.41 3.08
C ILE A 31 -1.58 0.27 2.45
N GLY A 32 -2.32 -0.77 2.81
CA GLY A 32 -3.59 -1.04 2.16
C GLY A 32 -4.30 -2.27 2.72
N ARG A 33 -5.40 -2.66 2.09
CA ARG A 33 -6.18 -3.83 2.44
C ARG A 33 -6.10 -4.85 1.30
N ILE A 34 -5.79 -6.09 1.66
CA ILE A 34 -5.89 -7.22 0.74
C ILE A 34 -7.36 -7.64 0.67
N THR A 35 -7.96 -7.54 -0.51
CA THR A 35 -9.38 -7.85 -0.74
C THR A 35 -9.58 -9.29 -1.19
N ALA A 36 -8.64 -9.81 -1.98
CA ALA A 36 -8.61 -11.20 -2.44
C ALA A 36 -7.17 -11.68 -2.64
N ALA A 37 -6.97 -13.00 -2.61
CA ALA A 37 -5.68 -13.64 -2.86
C ALA A 37 -5.90 -14.95 -3.61
N TYR A 38 -5.19 -15.12 -4.73
CA TYR A 38 -5.40 -16.18 -5.70
C TYR A 38 -4.18 -17.08 -5.76
N ASN A 39 -4.37 -18.35 -5.38
CA ASN A 39 -3.36 -19.39 -5.48
C ASN A 39 -3.63 -20.20 -6.75
N THR A 40 -2.69 -20.11 -7.70
CA THR A 40 -2.73 -20.78 -9.01
C THR A 40 -1.98 -22.10 -9.00
N GLY A 41 -1.36 -22.48 -7.88
CA GLY A 41 -0.47 -23.63 -7.78
C GLY A 41 0.96 -23.35 -8.27
N ASN A 42 1.23 -22.15 -8.79
CA ASN A 42 2.56 -21.72 -9.20
C ASN A 42 2.90 -20.35 -8.56
N PRO A 43 3.92 -20.28 -7.70
CA PRO A 43 4.33 -19.04 -7.03
C PRO A 43 4.66 -17.88 -7.98
N LEU A 44 4.95 -18.15 -9.26
CA LEU A 44 5.23 -17.13 -10.30
C LEU A 44 3.97 -16.44 -10.82
N THR A 45 2.82 -17.10 -10.71
CA THR A 45 1.54 -16.61 -11.22
C THR A 45 0.56 -16.33 -10.09
N ASP A 46 0.94 -16.54 -8.83
CA ASP A 46 0.13 -16.17 -7.68
C ASP A 46 0.07 -14.65 -7.53
N TYR A 47 -1.12 -14.15 -7.18
CA TYR A 47 -1.37 -12.72 -7.08
C TYR A 47 -2.44 -12.39 -6.03
N ILE A 48 -2.50 -11.13 -5.65
CA ILE A 48 -3.53 -10.59 -4.77
C ILE A 48 -4.23 -9.40 -5.42
N ASP A 49 -5.46 -9.16 -5.02
CA ASP A 49 -6.10 -7.86 -5.22
C ASP A 49 -5.91 -7.03 -3.95
N MET A 50 -5.37 -5.82 -4.14
CA MET A 50 -5.09 -4.92 -3.03
C MET A 50 -5.60 -3.51 -3.34
N GLU A 51 -6.33 -2.97 -2.37
CA GLU A 51 -6.61 -1.54 -2.27
C GLU A 51 -5.50 -0.92 -1.43
N TYR A 52 -4.70 -0.01 -1.98
CA TYR A 52 -3.56 0.57 -1.27
C TYR A 52 -3.38 2.06 -1.55
N TYR A 53 -2.69 2.73 -0.63
CA TYR A 53 -2.25 4.10 -0.81
C TYR A 53 -1.02 4.12 -1.70
N ASP A 54 -1.16 4.64 -2.92
CA ASP A 54 -0.05 4.80 -3.84
C ASP A 54 0.82 5.98 -3.40
N PRO A 55 2.07 5.76 -2.98
CA PRO A 55 2.95 6.83 -2.50
C PRO A 55 3.34 7.82 -3.62
N ARG A 56 3.20 7.44 -4.88
CA ARG A 56 3.57 8.28 -6.04
C ARG A 56 2.50 9.32 -6.34
N THR A 57 1.24 8.91 -6.31
CA THR A 57 0.09 9.78 -6.61
C THR A 57 -0.52 10.41 -5.36
N GLY A 58 -0.41 9.74 -4.21
CA GLY A 58 -1.09 10.09 -2.97
C GLY A 58 -2.59 9.75 -2.97
N ASN A 59 -3.01 8.87 -3.89
CA ASN A 59 -4.39 8.42 -4.03
C ASN A 59 -4.52 6.95 -3.62
N VAL A 60 -5.76 6.50 -3.42
CA VAL A 60 -6.05 5.06 -3.29
C VAL A 60 -6.06 4.43 -4.68
N ALA A 61 -5.30 3.35 -4.82
CA ALA A 61 -5.24 2.53 -6.02
C ALA A 61 -5.81 1.15 -5.72
N PHE A 62 -6.49 0.58 -6.72
CA PHE A 62 -6.95 -0.81 -6.72
C PHE A 62 -6.16 -1.53 -7.80
N SER A 63 -5.34 -2.50 -7.41
CA SER A 63 -4.54 -3.24 -8.39
C SER A 63 -4.39 -4.68 -8.00
N GLN A 64 -4.26 -5.50 -9.04
CA GLN A 64 -3.68 -6.82 -8.93
C GLN A 64 -2.17 -6.67 -8.73
N LEU A 65 -1.60 -7.33 -7.71
CA LEU A 65 -0.17 -7.31 -7.40
C LEU A 65 0.35 -8.75 -7.35
N SER A 66 1.48 -9.01 -8.03
CA SER A 66 2.12 -10.34 -7.97
C SER A 66 2.60 -10.63 -6.56
N ALA A 67 2.33 -11.84 -6.06
CA ALA A 67 2.83 -12.27 -4.76
C ALA A 67 4.36 -12.31 -4.70
N GLN A 68 5.02 -12.45 -5.85
CA GLN A 68 6.47 -12.41 -5.94
C GLN A 68 7.04 -11.02 -5.68
N ASP A 69 6.36 -9.98 -6.13
CA ASP A 69 6.90 -8.64 -5.98
C ASP A 69 6.67 -8.10 -4.55
N LEU A 70 5.96 -8.84 -3.70
CA LEU A 70 5.54 -8.41 -2.38
C LEU A 70 6.33 -9.07 -1.26
N SER A 71 6.70 -8.29 -0.24
CA SER A 71 7.19 -8.80 1.03
C SER A 71 6.07 -9.43 1.86
N ALA A 72 6.46 -10.13 2.93
CA ALA A 72 5.50 -10.67 3.89
C ALA A 72 4.60 -9.55 4.43
N PRO A 73 3.29 -9.77 4.54
CA PRO A 73 2.37 -8.78 5.09
C PRO A 73 2.61 -8.59 6.59
N GLN A 74 2.58 -7.34 7.01
CA GLN A 74 2.64 -6.95 8.42
C GLN A 74 1.34 -6.25 8.77
N GLN A 75 0.77 -6.54 9.94
CA GLN A 75 -0.41 -5.82 10.40
C GLN A 75 -0.06 -4.34 10.61
N TYR A 76 -0.83 -3.45 10.01
CA TYR A 76 -0.63 -2.02 10.16
C TYR A 76 -1.48 -1.48 11.31
N THR A 77 -0.82 -0.92 12.32
CA THR A 77 -1.47 -0.31 13.50
C THR A 77 -1.27 1.20 13.58
N GLY A 78 -0.60 1.80 12.58
CA GLY A 78 -0.37 3.23 12.51
C GLY A 78 -1.58 4.02 12.00
N PRO A 79 -1.49 5.36 11.95
CA PRO A 79 -2.54 6.20 11.37
C PRO A 79 -2.67 5.93 9.86
N ILE A 80 -3.88 5.64 9.41
CA ILE A 80 -4.15 5.39 7.98
C ILE A 80 -3.72 6.63 7.17
N PRO A 81 -2.89 6.47 6.11
CA PRO A 81 -2.57 7.56 5.21
C PRO A 81 -3.87 8.14 4.67
N PRO A 82 -4.15 9.42 4.85
CA PRO A 82 -5.39 10.01 4.38
C PRO A 82 -5.36 10.14 2.86
N VAL A 83 -6.49 9.76 2.26
CA VAL A 83 -6.74 9.92 0.84
C VAL A 83 -6.63 11.41 0.52
N LYS A 84 -5.93 11.79 -0.57
CA LYS A 84 -6.23 13.06 -1.22
C LYS A 84 -7.68 13.00 -1.67
N THR A 85 -8.62 13.48 -0.86
CA THR A 85 -9.90 13.91 -1.40
C THR A 85 -9.58 14.95 -2.47
N PRO A 86 -10.25 14.94 -3.63
CA PRO A 86 -10.10 16.03 -4.59
C PRO A 86 -10.52 17.31 -3.85
N ILE A 87 -9.55 18.12 -3.45
CA ILE A 87 -9.82 19.37 -2.72
C ILE A 87 -10.42 20.33 -3.75
N GLY A 88 -11.75 20.42 -3.76
CA GLY A 88 -12.43 21.66 -4.11
C GLY A 88 -12.15 22.66 -3.00
N GLY A 89 -11.17 23.54 -3.20
CA GLY A 89 -10.90 24.63 -2.26
C GLY A 89 -9.47 25.20 -2.36
N PRO A 90 -9.29 26.53 -2.41
CA PRO A 90 -7.98 27.17 -2.49
C PRO A 90 -7.30 27.17 -1.11
N GLY A 91 -6.55 26.10 -0.83
CA GLY A 91 -5.70 25.97 0.35
C GLY A 91 -4.93 24.66 0.24
N GLY A 92 -3.71 24.73 -0.30
CA GLY A 92 -2.91 23.57 -0.70
C GLY A 92 -2.37 22.78 0.50
N GLU A 93 -3.23 22.06 1.20
CA GLU A 93 -2.78 21.08 2.18
C GLU A 93 -2.35 19.82 1.44
N ARG A 94 -1.13 19.34 1.74
CA ARG A 94 -0.51 18.16 1.11
C ARG A 94 -0.06 17.20 2.18
N TRP A 95 -0.38 15.92 2.01
CA TRP A 95 0.22 14.86 2.79
C TRP A 95 1.65 14.59 2.34
N VAL A 96 2.58 14.63 3.29
CA VAL A 96 4.01 14.39 3.07
C VAL A 96 4.44 13.20 3.93
N PHE A 97 5.17 12.28 3.32
CA PHE A 97 5.80 11.16 4.03
C PHE A 97 7.15 11.60 4.60
N ILE A 98 7.32 11.50 5.92
CA ILE A 98 8.60 11.73 6.59
C ILE A 98 9.15 10.40 7.14
N PRO A 99 10.35 9.95 6.69
CA PRO A 99 11.00 8.78 7.26
C PRO A 99 11.16 8.91 8.79
N GLY A 100 10.71 7.89 9.54
CA GLY A 100 10.78 7.86 11.00
C GLY A 100 9.58 8.48 11.74
N ILE A 101 8.75 9.27 11.06
CA ILE A 101 7.55 9.91 11.65
C ILE A 101 6.26 9.36 11.03
N GLY A 102 6.27 9.06 9.73
CA GLY A 102 5.10 8.63 8.98
C GLY A 102 4.47 9.76 8.16
N TRP A 103 3.20 9.60 7.83
CA TRP A 103 2.44 10.58 7.04
C TRP A 103 1.94 11.73 7.90
N ILE A 104 2.16 12.96 7.45
CA ILE A 104 1.69 14.18 8.12
C ILE A 104 1.04 15.15 7.13
N LEU A 105 0.02 15.89 7.59
CA LEU A 105 -0.62 16.95 6.82
C LEU A 105 0.24 18.20 6.91
N MET A 106 0.76 18.66 5.79
CA MET A 106 1.49 19.92 5.71
C MET A 106 0.69 20.95 4.93
N ARG A 107 0.55 22.16 5.47
CA ARG A 107 0.12 23.31 4.67
C ARG A 107 1.25 23.71 3.73
N VAL A 108 0.98 23.64 2.43
CA VAL A 108 1.85 24.22 1.42
C VAL A 108 1.33 25.63 1.16
N TYR A 109 2.05 26.62 1.68
CA TYR A 109 1.87 28.00 1.24
C TYR A 109 2.50 28.08 -0.15
N GLY A 110 1.67 28.27 -1.19
CA GLY A 110 2.17 28.59 -2.52
C GLY A 110 2.93 29.92 -2.46
N LEU A 111 4.17 29.90 -2.94
CA LEU A 111 4.98 31.10 -3.18
C LEU A 111 4.33 32.00 -4.24
#